data_AF-A0A6A4IZ40-F1
#
_entry.id   AF-A0A6A4IZ40-F1
#
_cell.length_a   1.000
_cell.length_b   1.000
_cell.length_c   1.000
_cell.angle_alpha   90.00
_cell.angle_beta   90.00
_cell.angle_gamma   90.00
#
_symmetry.space_group_name_H-M   'P 1'
#
loop_
_entity.id
_entity.type
_entity.pdbx_description
1 polymer ?
#
loop_
_entity_poly.entity_id
_entity_poly.type
_entity_poly.pdbx_seq_one_letter_code
_entity_poly.pdbx_strand_id
1 'polypeptide(L)'
;MKVIVFSVLIAAATAADIWNIQQLDAARKAKDKNIVLKNINVPAGQTLILENFEPGTKITFTGRITFGYKEWKGPLVIIKGNKFTVEGKPGHLIDGEGHRWWDGKGGNGGKVKPCFVYVQLTDSKVNGLTIKNSPKHVFAINDCRHTDFVGITVDNADGHKKGGHNTDGFDIAKSHFIKILNSRVNNQDDCLAINSGTNIEFRNNICEGGHGIAVAVGGYDSNEAKNILIKDCQVIKNNIGIRVKTTLNGKGIVDGVTFDNVILKDISEIGIVIIGNYLNSGPIGDPTGDLPIRGLTINNVRGNVLKNGTNIQVWVKNAANWKWNSNVAGGTKKMPCKGVPNGVRVAC
;
A
#
# COMPACT_ATOMS: atom_id res chain seq x y z
N MET A 1 -44.39 -23.34 43.93
CA MET A 1 -43.07 -23.20 43.26
C MET A 1 -43.25 -22.21 42.11
N LYS A 2 -42.83 -20.95 42.27
CA LYS A 2 -42.97 -19.91 41.22
C LYS A 2 -41.85 -20.13 40.20
N VAL A 3 -42.22 -20.60 39.00
CA VAL A 3 -41.30 -20.68 37.86
C VAL A 3 -41.11 -19.27 37.33
N ILE A 4 -39.94 -18.69 37.58
CA ILE A 4 -39.52 -17.42 36.98
C ILE A 4 -38.95 -17.76 35.60
N VAL A 5 -39.72 -17.46 34.56
CA VAL A 5 -39.25 -17.57 33.18
C VAL A 5 -38.40 -16.32 32.88
N PHE A 6 -37.08 -16.50 32.80
CA PHE A 6 -36.19 -15.48 32.27
C PHE A 6 -36.32 -15.44 30.74
N SER A 7 -37.10 -14.50 30.24
CA SER A 7 -37.11 -14.16 28.81
C SER A 7 -35.79 -13.50 28.46
N VAL A 8 -34.85 -14.26 27.91
CA VAL A 8 -33.64 -13.71 27.28
C VAL A 8 -34.07 -13.04 25.98
N LEU A 9 -34.24 -11.70 26.00
CA LEU A 9 -34.31 -10.92 24.77
C LEU A 9 -32.94 -10.99 24.09
N ILE A 10 -32.81 -11.87 23.11
CA ILE A 10 -31.75 -11.76 22.11
C ILE A 10 -32.14 -10.58 21.22
N ALA A 11 -31.68 -9.37 21.57
CA ALA A 11 -31.73 -8.25 20.65
C ALA A 11 -30.79 -8.58 19.47
N ALA A 12 -31.36 -9.10 18.38
CA ALA A 12 -30.64 -9.21 17.13
C ALA A 12 -30.23 -7.79 16.73
N ALA A 13 -28.94 -7.47 16.85
CA ALA A 13 -28.42 -6.17 16.41
C ALA A 13 -28.72 -6.03 14.92
N THR A 14 -29.74 -5.24 14.57
CA THR A 14 -30.15 -5.00 13.20
C THR A 14 -29.04 -4.25 12.48
N ALA A 15 -28.66 -4.70 11.30
CA ALA A 15 -27.71 -3.98 10.47
C ALA A 15 -28.38 -2.74 9.85
N ALA A 16 -27.64 -1.63 9.77
CA ALA A 16 -28.03 -0.46 9.01
C ALA A 16 -27.63 -0.66 7.55
N ASP A 17 -28.62 -0.91 6.69
CA ASP A 17 -28.42 -0.98 5.25
C ASP A 17 -28.32 0.45 4.67
N ILE A 18 -27.20 0.71 4.00
CA ILE A 18 -26.84 2.00 3.41
C ILE A 18 -26.71 1.82 1.90
N TRP A 19 -27.62 2.43 1.15
CA TRP A 19 -27.62 2.43 -0.32
C TRP A 19 -27.40 3.84 -0.92
N ASN A 20 -27.35 4.86 -0.06
CA ASN A 20 -26.88 6.20 -0.41
C ASN A 20 -26.10 6.83 0.75
N ILE A 21 -25.21 7.77 0.45
CA ILE A 21 -24.29 8.34 1.46
C ILE A 21 -25.00 9.21 2.51
N GLN A 22 -26.19 9.73 2.23
CA GLN A 22 -26.95 10.56 3.16
C GLN A 22 -27.46 9.76 4.38
N GLN A 23 -27.60 8.44 4.25
CA GLN A 23 -28.02 7.56 5.35
C GLN A 23 -26.94 7.38 6.43
N LEU A 24 -25.68 7.70 6.14
CA LEU A 24 -24.58 7.49 7.09
C LEU A 24 -24.71 8.37 8.35
N ASP A 25 -25.27 9.58 8.22
CA ASP A 25 -25.50 10.45 9.38
C ASP A 25 -26.57 9.90 10.33
N ALA A 26 -27.63 9.30 9.78
CA ALA A 26 -28.66 8.64 10.57
C ALA A 26 -28.07 7.44 11.32
N ALA A 27 -27.26 6.62 10.64
CA ALA A 27 -26.62 5.47 11.26
C ALA A 27 -25.63 5.85 12.38
N ARG A 28 -24.87 6.94 12.19
CA ARG A 28 -24.02 7.51 13.25
C ARG A 28 -24.83 7.96 14.46
N LYS A 29 -25.92 8.72 14.24
CA LYS A 29 -26.80 9.21 15.32
C LYS A 29 -27.49 8.08 16.07
N ALA A 30 -27.88 7.02 15.35
CA ALA A 30 -28.46 5.81 15.92
C ALA A 30 -27.44 4.92 16.63
N LYS A 31 -26.13 5.21 16.51
CA LYS A 31 -25.02 4.43 17.07
C LYS A 31 -25.00 2.99 16.55
N ASP A 32 -25.39 2.82 15.29
CA ASP A 32 -25.39 1.51 14.64
C ASP A 32 -23.98 0.91 14.61
N LYS A 33 -23.87 -0.33 15.07
CA LYS A 33 -22.60 -1.07 15.14
C LYS A 33 -22.34 -1.94 13.93
N ASN A 34 -23.35 -2.16 13.08
CA ASN A 34 -23.26 -2.99 11.88
C ASN A 34 -23.75 -2.17 10.69
N ILE A 35 -22.82 -1.65 9.88
CA ILE A 35 -23.11 -0.82 8.72
C ILE A 35 -22.91 -1.67 7.46
N VAL A 36 -23.92 -1.79 6.62
CA VAL A 36 -23.85 -2.55 5.36
C VAL A 36 -24.00 -1.59 4.19
N LEU A 37 -22.92 -1.36 3.46
CA LEU A 37 -22.89 -0.53 2.26
C LEU A 37 -23.28 -1.40 1.06
N LYS A 38 -24.30 -1.00 0.30
CA LYS A 38 -24.86 -1.78 -0.80
C LYS A 38 -25.17 -0.92 -2.01
N ASN A 39 -24.54 -1.22 -3.15
CA ASN A 39 -24.87 -0.63 -4.45
C ASN A 39 -24.88 0.92 -4.46
N ILE A 40 -23.98 1.54 -3.71
CA ILE A 40 -23.91 3.01 -3.61
C ILE A 40 -23.25 3.58 -4.86
N ASN A 41 -23.91 4.55 -5.47
CA ASN A 41 -23.28 5.46 -6.43
C ASN A 41 -22.96 6.78 -5.71
N VAL A 42 -21.70 6.98 -5.34
CA VAL A 42 -21.24 8.19 -4.66
C VAL A 42 -21.28 9.35 -5.67
N PRO A 43 -21.98 10.47 -5.39
CA PRO A 43 -22.07 11.57 -6.33
C PRO A 43 -20.70 12.15 -6.73
N ALA A 44 -20.63 12.74 -7.92
CA ALA A 44 -19.41 13.32 -8.46
C ALA A 44 -18.81 14.37 -7.52
N GLY A 45 -17.52 14.22 -7.20
CA GLY A 45 -16.82 15.16 -6.33
C GLY A 45 -17.15 15.05 -4.84
N GLN A 46 -17.81 13.97 -4.42
CA GLN A 46 -18.10 13.70 -3.01
C GLN A 46 -17.33 12.47 -2.53
N THR A 47 -17.15 12.39 -1.21
CA THR A 47 -16.43 11.31 -0.53
C THR A 47 -17.42 10.40 0.19
N LEU A 48 -17.18 9.08 0.13
CA LEU A 48 -17.81 8.12 1.03
C LEU A 48 -17.11 8.17 2.39
N ILE A 49 -17.74 8.81 3.37
CA ILE A 49 -17.15 9.13 4.68
C ILE A 49 -17.55 8.08 5.73
N LEU A 50 -16.63 7.17 6.02
CA LEU A 50 -16.77 6.09 7.00
C LEU A 50 -15.96 6.41 8.26
N GLU A 51 -16.37 7.48 8.94
CA GLU A 51 -15.77 7.94 10.19
C GLU A 51 -16.85 8.33 11.21
N ASN A 52 -16.41 8.65 12.43
CA ASN A 52 -17.28 9.06 13.55
C ASN A 52 -18.37 8.04 13.92
N PHE A 53 -18.14 6.77 13.62
CA PHE A 53 -18.91 5.67 14.20
C PHE A 53 -18.32 5.25 15.54
N GLU A 54 -19.15 4.63 16.37
CA GLU A 54 -18.75 4.15 17.68
C GLU A 54 -17.61 3.10 17.58
N PRO A 55 -16.66 3.05 18.53
CA PRO A 55 -15.62 2.02 18.52
C PRO A 55 -16.21 0.60 18.47
N GLY A 56 -15.57 -0.31 17.73
CA GLY A 56 -16.10 -1.67 17.53
C GLY A 56 -17.07 -1.82 16.35
N THR A 57 -17.34 -0.74 15.60
CA THR A 57 -18.26 -0.79 14.46
C THR A 57 -17.73 -1.69 13.35
N LYS A 58 -18.61 -2.54 12.85
CA LYS A 58 -18.40 -3.38 11.68
C LYS A 58 -18.99 -2.70 10.44
N ILE A 59 -18.18 -2.55 9.40
CA ILE A 59 -18.55 -1.95 8.11
C ILE A 59 -18.38 -2.99 7.02
N THR A 60 -19.46 -3.31 6.33
CA THR A 60 -19.51 -4.41 5.35
C THR A 60 -19.84 -3.84 3.97
N PHE A 61 -18.98 -4.08 2.99
CA PHE A 61 -19.24 -3.76 1.59
C PHE A 61 -19.92 -4.94 0.89
N THR A 62 -21.01 -4.64 0.17
CA THR A 62 -21.77 -5.59 -0.65
C THR A 62 -22.15 -4.97 -1.99
N GLY A 63 -22.35 -5.81 -3.01
CA GLY A 63 -22.66 -5.33 -4.35
C GLY A 63 -21.56 -4.43 -4.92
N ARG A 64 -21.92 -3.44 -5.74
CA ARG A 64 -20.94 -2.57 -6.42
C ARG A 64 -21.02 -1.13 -5.93
N ILE A 65 -19.93 -0.61 -5.37
CA ILE A 65 -19.79 0.81 -5.04
C ILE A 65 -19.10 1.52 -6.21
N THR A 66 -19.65 2.66 -6.64
CA THR A 66 -19.12 3.47 -7.74
C THR A 66 -19.06 4.94 -7.36
N PHE A 67 -18.38 5.75 -8.19
CA PHE A 67 -18.16 7.17 -7.92
C PHE A 67 -18.44 7.99 -9.19
N GLY A 68 -19.12 9.12 -9.05
CA GLY A 68 -19.33 10.06 -10.15
C GLY A 68 -18.02 10.72 -10.60
N TYR A 69 -17.93 11.04 -11.89
CA TYR A 69 -16.75 11.66 -12.48
C TYR A 69 -16.64 13.16 -12.12
N LYS A 70 -15.49 13.56 -11.57
CA LYS A 70 -15.06 14.95 -11.40
C LYS A 70 -13.53 14.97 -11.40
N GLU A 71 -12.92 16.03 -11.90
CA GLU A 71 -11.49 16.28 -11.69
C GLU A 71 -11.28 17.01 -10.36
N TRP A 72 -10.78 16.27 -9.36
CA TRP A 72 -10.58 16.76 -8.00
C TRP A 72 -9.58 15.87 -7.27
N LYS A 73 -9.06 16.33 -6.13
CA LYS A 73 -7.98 15.63 -5.41
C LYS A 73 -8.45 14.43 -4.58
N GLY A 74 -9.76 14.27 -4.38
CA GLY A 74 -10.32 13.23 -3.52
C GLY A 74 -10.09 13.51 -2.03
N PRO A 75 -10.08 12.46 -1.19
CA PRO A 75 -10.20 11.04 -1.54
C PRO A 75 -11.62 10.60 -1.92
N LEU A 76 -11.76 9.46 -2.62
CA LEU A 76 -13.06 8.84 -2.92
C LEU A 76 -13.71 8.22 -1.67
N VAL A 77 -12.92 7.61 -0.79
CA VAL A 77 -13.35 6.98 0.46
C VAL A 77 -12.46 7.44 1.61
N ILE A 78 -13.07 7.73 2.76
CA ILE A 78 -12.37 7.91 4.04
C ILE A 78 -12.81 6.80 4.98
N ILE A 79 -11.85 6.12 5.61
CA ILE A 79 -12.09 5.16 6.68
C ILE A 79 -11.28 5.59 7.90
N LYS A 80 -11.97 6.07 8.93
CA LYS A 80 -11.32 6.56 10.15
C LYS A 80 -12.07 6.14 11.39
N GLY A 81 -11.35 5.57 12.36
CA GLY A 81 -11.99 5.03 13.55
C GLY A 81 -11.12 4.14 14.41
N ASN A 82 -11.75 3.56 15.42
CA ASN A 82 -11.10 2.74 16.43
C ASN A 82 -11.83 1.40 16.58
N LYS A 83 -11.08 0.30 16.63
CA LYS A 83 -11.63 -1.05 16.73
C LYS A 83 -12.62 -1.39 15.61
N PHE A 84 -12.42 -0.84 14.42
CA PHE A 84 -13.30 -1.12 13.28
C PHE A 84 -12.99 -2.48 12.69
N THR A 85 -14.03 -3.15 12.21
CA THR A 85 -13.89 -4.28 11.29
C THR A 85 -14.50 -3.89 9.96
N VAL A 86 -13.65 -3.67 8.95
CA VAL A 86 -14.08 -3.38 7.58
C VAL A 86 -13.95 -4.66 6.76
N GLU A 87 -15.02 -5.09 6.09
CA GLU A 87 -15.00 -6.32 5.29
C GLU A 87 -15.75 -6.19 3.97
N GLY A 88 -15.33 -6.99 2.98
CA GLY A 88 -16.05 -7.17 1.73
C GLY A 88 -16.71 -8.56 1.66
N LYS A 89 -18.00 -8.63 1.33
CA LYS A 89 -18.67 -9.93 1.07
C LYS A 89 -18.25 -10.53 -0.27
N PRO A 90 -18.36 -11.85 -0.47
CA PRO A 90 -18.15 -12.46 -1.78
C PRO A 90 -18.96 -11.73 -2.87
N GLY A 91 -18.30 -11.38 -3.98
CA GLY A 91 -18.91 -10.64 -5.09
C GLY A 91 -19.05 -9.13 -4.89
N HIS A 92 -18.66 -8.56 -3.75
CA HIS A 92 -18.57 -7.10 -3.61
C HIS A 92 -17.47 -6.53 -4.52
N LEU A 93 -17.62 -5.27 -4.90
CA LEU A 93 -16.63 -4.54 -5.68
C LEU A 93 -16.68 -3.05 -5.36
N ILE A 94 -15.54 -2.44 -5.10
CA ILE A 94 -15.41 -0.98 -5.02
C ILE A 94 -14.69 -0.51 -6.28
N ASP A 95 -15.44 0.03 -7.24
CA ASP A 95 -14.94 0.34 -8.58
C ASP A 95 -14.79 1.84 -8.78
N GLY A 96 -13.55 2.30 -8.94
CA GLY A 96 -13.25 3.70 -9.21
C GLY A 96 -13.54 4.12 -10.65
N GLU A 97 -13.68 3.15 -11.57
CA GLU A 97 -13.81 3.38 -13.01
C GLU A 97 -12.75 4.40 -13.52
N GLY A 98 -11.50 4.18 -13.10
CA GLY A 98 -10.35 5.07 -13.24
C GLY A 98 -9.99 5.44 -14.67
N HIS A 99 -10.40 4.63 -15.65
CA HIS A 99 -10.25 4.90 -17.08
C HIS A 99 -10.83 6.26 -17.52
N ARG A 100 -11.77 6.83 -16.75
CA ARG A 100 -12.30 8.18 -17.00
C ARG A 100 -11.25 9.28 -16.76
N TRP A 101 -10.29 9.03 -15.87
CA TRP A 101 -9.19 9.95 -15.53
C TRP A 101 -7.85 9.61 -16.18
N TRP A 102 -7.58 8.34 -16.46
CA TRP A 102 -6.28 7.91 -16.95
C TRP A 102 -5.88 8.59 -18.26
N ASP A 103 -4.70 9.20 -18.24
CA ASP A 103 -4.13 10.03 -19.31
C ASP A 103 -2.61 9.79 -19.45
N GLY A 104 -2.10 8.71 -18.85
CA GLY A 104 -0.68 8.36 -18.81
C GLY A 104 0.18 9.21 -17.88
N LYS A 105 -0.38 10.24 -17.23
CA LYS A 105 0.40 11.20 -16.41
C LYS A 105 0.19 11.05 -14.91
N GLY A 106 -0.79 10.26 -14.49
CA GLY A 106 -1.03 9.95 -13.07
C GLY A 106 -1.15 11.20 -12.21
N GLY A 107 -0.39 11.28 -11.12
CA GLY A 107 -0.28 12.44 -10.24
C GLY A 107 0.74 13.49 -10.69
N ASN A 108 1.54 13.22 -11.73
CA ASN A 108 2.62 14.07 -12.20
C ASN A 108 2.18 15.16 -13.20
N GLY A 109 0.89 15.17 -13.60
CA GLY A 109 0.32 16.18 -14.48
C GLY A 109 -0.98 15.73 -15.14
N GLY A 110 -1.46 16.50 -16.12
CA GLY A 110 -2.69 16.20 -16.84
C GLY A 110 -3.95 16.48 -16.01
N LYS A 111 -4.95 15.60 -16.10
CA LYS A 111 -6.20 15.69 -15.34
C LYS A 111 -5.94 15.62 -13.84
N VAL A 112 -6.72 16.33 -13.03
CA VAL A 112 -6.67 16.18 -11.57
C VAL A 112 -7.42 14.90 -11.17
N LYS A 113 -6.72 13.97 -10.52
CA LYS A 113 -7.24 12.63 -10.20
C LYS A 113 -7.37 12.44 -8.69
N PRO A 114 -8.50 11.89 -8.20
CA PRO A 114 -8.69 11.68 -6.76
C PRO A 114 -7.87 10.48 -6.26
N CYS A 115 -7.28 10.59 -5.05
CA CYS A 115 -6.81 9.40 -4.34
C CYS A 115 -8.01 8.49 -4.02
N PHE A 116 -7.81 7.18 -3.91
CA PHE A 116 -8.93 6.28 -3.68
C PHE A 116 -9.37 6.23 -2.21
N VAL A 117 -8.63 5.56 -1.34
CA VAL A 117 -8.97 5.32 0.07
C VAL A 117 -7.96 6.02 0.97
N TYR A 118 -8.43 6.95 1.79
CA TYR A 118 -7.66 7.43 2.94
C TYR A 118 -8.04 6.61 4.17
N VAL A 119 -7.04 6.10 4.89
CA VAL A 119 -7.22 5.24 6.06
C VAL A 119 -6.47 5.81 7.26
N GLN A 120 -7.18 5.99 8.37
CA GLN A 120 -6.62 6.36 9.67
C GLN A 120 -7.32 5.55 10.77
N LEU A 121 -6.78 4.37 11.07
CA LEU A 121 -7.40 3.38 11.93
C LEU A 121 -6.51 3.02 13.13
N THR A 122 -7.15 2.74 14.26
CA THR A 122 -6.50 2.21 15.46
C THR A 122 -7.15 0.89 15.87
N ASP A 123 -6.36 -0.13 16.24
CA ASP A 123 -6.81 -1.44 16.74
C ASP A 123 -7.85 -2.12 15.82
N SER A 124 -7.70 -1.99 14.51
CA SER A 124 -8.74 -2.30 13.51
C SER A 124 -8.31 -3.38 12.52
N LYS A 125 -9.27 -3.87 11.73
CA LYS A 125 -9.04 -4.85 10.67
C LYS A 125 -9.76 -4.46 9.38
N VAL A 126 -9.09 -4.64 8.25
CA VAL A 126 -9.62 -4.44 6.89
C VAL A 126 -9.43 -5.75 6.12
N ASN A 127 -10.54 -6.42 5.79
CA ASN A 127 -10.52 -7.79 5.30
C ASN A 127 -11.20 -7.94 3.94
N GLY A 128 -10.52 -8.57 2.99
CA GLY A 128 -11.14 -9.08 1.77
C GLY A 128 -11.63 -8.02 0.80
N LEU A 129 -11.25 -6.74 0.94
CA LEU A 129 -11.71 -5.69 0.02
C LEU A 129 -11.14 -5.91 -1.38
N THR A 130 -12.01 -5.76 -2.39
CA THR A 130 -11.62 -5.73 -3.80
C THR A 130 -11.84 -4.32 -4.36
N ILE A 131 -10.73 -3.65 -4.66
CA ILE A 131 -10.70 -2.35 -5.32
C ILE A 131 -10.38 -2.57 -6.80
N LYS A 132 -11.15 -1.94 -7.68
CA LYS A 132 -10.91 -1.98 -9.12
C LYS A 132 -10.75 -0.60 -9.72
N ASN A 133 -9.83 -0.48 -10.67
CA ASN A 133 -9.64 0.68 -11.53
C ASN A 133 -9.59 2.01 -10.76
N SER A 134 -8.60 2.18 -9.90
CA SER A 134 -8.40 3.44 -9.18
C SER A 134 -7.95 4.58 -10.11
N PRO A 135 -8.42 5.82 -9.91
CA PRO A 135 -7.93 6.95 -10.72
C PRO A 135 -6.42 7.23 -10.55
N LYS A 136 -5.88 7.00 -9.34
CA LYS A 136 -4.44 6.98 -8.98
C LYS A 136 -4.25 6.14 -7.69
N HIS A 137 -3.25 6.43 -6.85
CA HIS A 137 -2.95 5.76 -5.55
C HIS A 137 -4.19 5.23 -4.81
N VAL A 138 -4.11 3.98 -4.36
CA VAL A 138 -5.24 3.24 -3.79
C VAL A 138 -5.36 3.47 -2.29
N PHE A 139 -4.51 2.86 -1.46
CA PHE A 139 -4.59 2.99 0.00
C PHE A 139 -3.55 3.97 0.52
N ALA A 140 -3.99 5.15 0.94
CA ALA A 140 -3.19 6.06 1.76
C ALA A 140 -3.38 5.72 3.24
N ILE A 141 -2.49 4.89 3.79
CA ILE A 141 -2.47 4.44 5.19
C ILE A 141 -1.65 5.45 5.99
N ASN A 142 -2.32 6.34 6.71
CA ASN A 142 -1.68 7.44 7.40
C ASN A 142 -2.10 7.51 8.86
N ASP A 143 -1.13 7.59 9.77
CA ASP A 143 -1.35 7.61 11.23
C ASP A 143 -2.22 6.43 11.71
N CYS A 144 -2.00 5.24 11.13
CA CYS A 144 -2.65 4.02 11.57
C CYS A 144 -1.84 3.32 12.68
N ARG A 145 -2.53 2.64 13.60
CA ARG A 145 -1.93 1.90 14.71
C ARG A 145 -2.60 0.53 14.87
N HIS A 146 -1.81 -0.54 15.04
CA HIS A 146 -2.33 -1.90 15.27
C HIS A 146 -3.46 -2.27 14.29
N THR A 147 -3.19 -2.09 13.00
CA THR A 147 -4.21 -2.30 11.96
C THR A 147 -3.75 -3.34 10.95
N ASP A 148 -4.59 -4.35 10.77
CA ASP A 148 -4.34 -5.44 9.84
C ASP A 148 -5.15 -5.24 8.54
N PHE A 149 -4.49 -5.41 7.40
CA PHE A 149 -5.08 -5.48 6.07
C PHE A 149 -4.87 -6.90 5.54
N VAL A 150 -5.95 -7.67 5.34
CA VAL A 150 -5.84 -9.09 5.01
C VAL A 150 -6.68 -9.42 3.78
N GLY A 151 -6.08 -10.11 2.80
CA GLY A 151 -6.84 -10.58 1.63
C GLY A 151 -7.30 -9.46 0.70
N ILE A 152 -6.59 -8.34 0.67
CA ILE A 152 -6.95 -7.20 -0.18
C ILE A 152 -6.60 -7.51 -1.64
N THR A 153 -7.51 -7.18 -2.55
CA THR A 153 -7.25 -7.23 -4.00
C THR A 153 -7.30 -5.82 -4.56
N VAL A 154 -6.20 -5.36 -5.16
CA VAL A 154 -6.13 -4.16 -5.98
C VAL A 154 -5.99 -4.60 -7.44
N ASP A 155 -7.03 -4.38 -8.23
CA ASP A 155 -7.08 -4.71 -9.65
C ASP A 155 -7.15 -3.44 -10.51
N ASN A 156 -5.98 -2.95 -10.89
CA ASN A 156 -5.80 -1.87 -11.86
C ASN A 156 -5.25 -2.40 -13.18
N ALA A 157 -5.46 -3.68 -13.51
CA ALA A 157 -4.86 -4.30 -14.70
C ALA A 157 -5.26 -3.61 -16.01
N ASP A 158 -6.46 -3.03 -16.08
CA ASP A 158 -6.90 -2.24 -17.24
C ASP A 158 -5.99 -1.03 -17.51
N GLY A 159 -5.38 -0.48 -16.46
CA GLY A 159 -4.49 0.68 -16.53
C GLY A 159 -3.27 0.45 -17.42
N HIS A 160 -2.79 -0.80 -17.52
CA HIS A 160 -1.69 -1.19 -18.42
C HIS A 160 -1.95 -0.84 -19.89
N LYS A 161 -3.22 -0.88 -20.31
CA LYS A 161 -3.63 -0.59 -21.71
C LYS A 161 -4.31 0.75 -21.87
N LYS A 162 -4.74 1.37 -20.77
CA LYS A 162 -5.58 2.58 -20.76
C LYS A 162 -4.91 3.79 -20.11
N GLY A 163 -3.60 3.75 -19.88
CA GLY A 163 -2.82 4.89 -19.39
C GLY A 163 -2.92 5.12 -17.89
N GLY A 164 -3.11 4.06 -17.10
CA GLY A 164 -2.96 4.11 -15.64
C GLY A 164 -1.52 4.46 -15.26
N HIS A 165 -1.35 5.34 -14.27
CA HIS A 165 -0.03 5.77 -13.78
C HIS A 165 -0.18 6.33 -12.35
N ASN A 166 0.83 6.13 -11.50
CA ASN A 166 0.77 6.40 -10.04
C ASN A 166 -0.46 5.77 -9.38
N THR A 167 -0.67 4.49 -9.66
CA THR A 167 -1.77 3.65 -9.15
C THR A 167 -1.31 2.76 -8.01
N ASP A 168 -0.53 3.33 -7.09
CA ASP A 168 0.14 2.65 -5.99
C ASP A 168 -0.84 1.81 -5.15
N GLY A 169 -0.41 0.62 -4.72
CA GLY A 169 -1.24 -0.30 -3.95
C GLY A 169 -1.44 0.20 -2.52
N PHE A 170 -0.35 0.22 -1.75
CA PHE A 170 -0.33 0.64 -0.35
C PHE A 170 0.74 1.69 -0.11
N ASP A 171 0.34 2.91 0.21
CA ASP A 171 1.22 3.98 0.67
C ASP A 171 1.11 4.10 2.19
N ILE A 172 2.21 3.88 2.91
CA ILE A 172 2.23 3.93 4.37
C ILE A 172 3.03 5.14 4.83
N ALA A 173 2.43 5.95 5.71
CA ALA A 173 3.09 7.06 6.37
C ALA A 173 2.68 7.13 7.85
N LYS A 174 3.61 7.59 8.70
CA LYS A 174 3.36 7.91 10.13
C LYS A 174 2.65 6.78 10.91
N SER A 175 2.82 5.51 10.51
CA SER A 175 2.01 4.39 11.01
C SER A 175 2.83 3.38 11.82
N HIS A 176 2.17 2.64 12.71
CA HIS A 176 2.81 1.72 13.66
C HIS A 176 2.06 0.40 13.80
N PHE A 177 2.77 -0.74 13.87
CA PHE A 177 2.16 -2.07 13.97
C PHE A 177 1.12 -2.33 12.88
N ILE A 178 1.58 -2.25 11.63
CA ILE A 178 0.74 -2.49 10.46
C ILE A 178 1.06 -3.86 9.89
N LYS A 179 0.04 -4.65 9.57
CA LYS A 179 0.20 -5.90 8.84
C LYS A 179 -0.57 -5.85 7.54
N ILE A 180 0.07 -6.21 6.43
CA ILE A 180 -0.57 -6.39 5.13
C ILE A 180 -0.28 -7.81 4.68
N LEU A 181 -1.31 -8.65 4.67
CA LEU A 181 -1.18 -10.10 4.55
C LEU A 181 -2.04 -10.63 3.40
N ASN A 182 -1.54 -11.65 2.71
CA ASN A 182 -2.32 -12.45 1.76
C ASN A 182 -3.03 -11.63 0.67
N SER A 183 -2.44 -10.51 0.26
CA SER A 183 -3.04 -9.54 -0.66
C SER A 183 -2.42 -9.62 -2.05
N ARG A 184 -3.17 -9.17 -3.06
CA ARG A 184 -2.71 -9.12 -4.45
C ARG A 184 -2.90 -7.72 -5.02
N VAL A 185 -1.85 -7.19 -5.66
CA VAL A 185 -1.86 -5.90 -6.33
C VAL A 185 -1.44 -6.10 -7.77
N ASN A 186 -2.28 -5.68 -8.71
CA ASN A 186 -1.93 -5.53 -10.12
C ASN A 186 -2.12 -4.07 -10.51
N ASN A 187 -1.03 -3.35 -10.76
CA ASN A 187 -1.03 -1.90 -10.95
C ASN A 187 0.13 -1.42 -11.82
N GLN A 188 0.31 -0.09 -11.93
CA GLN A 188 1.35 0.56 -12.75
C GLN A 188 2.37 1.37 -11.92
N ASP A 189 2.44 1.16 -10.61
CA ASP A 189 3.40 1.84 -9.72
C ASP A 189 3.74 0.97 -8.51
N ASP A 190 4.29 1.53 -7.42
CA ASP A 190 4.71 0.77 -6.24
C ASP A 190 3.54 -0.10 -5.71
N CYS A 191 3.79 -1.39 -5.52
CA CYS A 191 2.85 -2.31 -4.86
C CYS A 191 2.69 -1.93 -3.39
N LEU A 192 3.81 -1.55 -2.78
CA LEU A 192 3.95 -1.03 -1.43
C LEU A 192 4.98 0.10 -1.47
N ALA A 193 4.65 1.25 -0.89
CA ALA A 193 5.58 2.34 -0.62
C ALA A 193 5.51 2.73 0.86
N ILE A 194 6.55 2.37 1.62
CA ILE A 194 6.67 2.77 3.03
C ILE A 194 7.44 4.09 3.10
N ASN A 195 6.71 5.19 3.26
CA ASN A 195 7.27 6.53 3.36
C ASN A 195 7.77 6.86 4.78
N SER A 196 7.06 6.37 5.79
CA SER A 196 7.47 6.38 7.20
C SER A 196 6.62 5.43 8.04
N GLY A 197 7.19 4.93 9.13
CA GLY A 197 6.48 4.09 10.08
C GLY A 197 7.39 3.07 10.75
N THR A 198 6.83 2.35 11.72
CA THR A 198 7.60 1.37 12.49
C THR A 198 6.80 0.09 12.76
N ASN A 199 7.49 -1.05 12.87
CA ASN A 199 6.85 -2.36 13.08
C ASN A 199 5.82 -2.65 11.97
N ILE A 200 6.26 -2.65 10.72
CA ILE A 200 5.40 -2.92 9.55
C ILE A 200 5.75 -4.29 8.99
N GLU A 201 4.72 -5.08 8.75
CA GLU A 201 4.82 -6.40 8.15
C GLU A 201 4.05 -6.49 6.84
N PHE A 202 4.72 -6.91 5.78
CA PHE A 202 4.15 -7.18 4.47
C PHE A 202 4.46 -8.63 4.09
N ARG A 203 3.49 -9.53 4.26
CA ARG A 203 3.72 -10.98 4.15
C ARG A 203 2.77 -11.70 3.21
N ASN A 204 3.30 -12.64 2.43
CA ASN A 204 2.53 -13.51 1.54
C ASN A 204 1.69 -12.72 0.53
N ASN A 205 2.25 -11.65 -0.02
CA ASN A 205 1.57 -10.80 -1.00
C ASN A 205 2.13 -11.04 -2.41
N ILE A 206 1.28 -10.78 -3.41
CA ILE A 206 1.64 -10.85 -4.83
C ILE A 206 1.55 -9.44 -5.42
N CYS A 207 2.65 -8.96 -5.97
CA CYS A 207 2.77 -7.69 -6.66
C CYS A 207 2.98 -7.94 -8.15
N GLU A 208 2.15 -7.36 -9.01
CA GLU A 208 2.18 -7.61 -10.46
C GLU A 208 2.10 -6.32 -11.28
N GLY A 209 2.96 -6.21 -12.30
CA GLY A 209 2.86 -5.15 -13.32
C GLY A 209 3.40 -3.76 -12.95
N GLY A 210 3.66 -3.48 -11.67
CA GLY A 210 4.02 -2.15 -11.18
C GLY A 210 5.52 -1.92 -10.96
N HIS A 211 5.87 -1.17 -9.91
CA HIS A 211 7.24 -0.81 -9.52
C HIS A 211 7.78 -1.60 -8.30
N GLY A 212 7.14 -2.72 -7.97
CA GLY A 212 7.61 -3.63 -6.93
C GLY A 212 7.35 -3.15 -5.51
N ILE A 213 8.19 -3.58 -4.58
CA ILE A 213 8.02 -3.31 -3.14
C ILE A 213 9.09 -2.31 -2.69
N ALA A 214 8.66 -1.16 -2.18
CA ALA A 214 9.54 -0.04 -1.85
C ALA A 214 9.47 0.39 -0.37
N VAL A 215 10.65 0.63 0.22
CA VAL A 215 10.83 1.51 1.39
C VAL A 215 11.39 2.83 0.89
N ALA A 216 10.67 3.93 1.08
CA ALA A 216 10.81 5.18 0.34
C ALA A 216 10.85 6.42 1.25
N VAL A 217 11.97 6.67 1.93
CA VAL A 217 12.02 7.62 3.05
C VAL A 217 12.69 8.94 2.67
N GLY A 218 12.31 10.05 3.30
CA GLY A 218 13.02 11.34 3.17
C GLY A 218 12.25 12.44 2.44
N GLY A 219 11.03 12.15 1.97
CA GLY A 219 10.21 13.09 1.18
C GLY A 219 9.13 13.85 1.98
N TYR A 220 9.01 13.61 3.29
CA TYR A 220 7.86 14.09 4.09
C TYR A 220 8.29 14.61 5.47
N ASP A 221 7.34 15.06 6.30
CA ASP A 221 7.65 15.58 7.65
C ASP A 221 8.18 14.49 8.61
N SER A 222 7.79 13.23 8.37
CA SER A 222 8.30 12.07 9.11
C SER A 222 9.13 11.24 8.17
N ASN A 223 10.41 11.05 8.52
CA ASN A 223 11.41 10.39 7.69
C ASN A 223 12.10 9.25 8.45
N GLU A 224 11.30 8.46 9.16
CA GLU A 224 11.80 7.27 9.85
C GLU A 224 11.04 6.03 9.38
N ALA A 225 11.78 5.00 8.95
CA ALA A 225 11.27 3.66 8.74
C ALA A 225 12.07 2.66 9.58
N LYS A 226 11.44 2.02 10.58
CA LYS A 226 12.15 1.10 11.48
C LYS A 226 11.42 -0.23 11.69
N ASN A 227 12.18 -1.32 11.80
CA ASN A 227 11.64 -2.67 12.01
C ASN A 227 10.55 -3.03 10.98
N ILE A 228 10.98 -3.19 9.73
CA ILE A 228 10.13 -3.51 8.60
C ILE A 228 10.43 -4.94 8.15
N LEU A 229 9.40 -5.78 8.07
CA LEU A 229 9.52 -7.15 7.58
C LEU A 229 8.69 -7.33 6.30
N ILE A 230 9.37 -7.62 5.20
CA ILE A 230 8.78 -7.99 3.93
C ILE A 230 9.12 -9.46 3.69
N LYS A 231 8.12 -10.33 3.68
CA LYS A 231 8.34 -11.78 3.74
C LYS A 231 7.43 -12.61 2.84
N ASP A 232 7.97 -13.68 2.25
CA ASP A 232 7.19 -14.67 1.48
C ASP A 232 6.41 -14.03 0.31
N CYS A 233 6.97 -13.01 -0.34
CA CYS A 233 6.29 -12.23 -1.38
C CYS A 233 6.72 -12.65 -2.80
N GLN A 234 5.84 -12.43 -3.77
CA GLN A 234 6.13 -12.59 -5.19
C GLN A 234 6.01 -11.25 -5.91
N VAL A 235 7.04 -10.87 -6.67
CA VAL A 235 7.05 -9.68 -7.52
C VAL A 235 7.19 -10.11 -8.97
N ILE A 236 6.13 -9.94 -9.75
CA ILE A 236 5.94 -10.57 -11.06
C ILE A 236 5.74 -9.50 -12.13
N LYS A 237 6.54 -9.49 -13.20
CA LYS A 237 6.40 -8.56 -14.33
C LYS A 237 6.37 -7.08 -13.91
N ASN A 238 7.06 -6.73 -12.83
CA ASN A 238 7.22 -5.35 -12.40
C ASN A 238 8.46 -4.75 -13.07
N ASN A 239 8.51 -3.42 -13.18
CA ASN A 239 9.73 -2.71 -13.61
C ASN A 239 10.87 -2.96 -12.62
N ILE A 240 10.56 -2.88 -11.33
CA ILE A 240 11.52 -3.05 -10.25
C ILE A 240 11.06 -4.19 -9.35
N GLY A 241 12.00 -4.99 -8.86
CA GLY A 241 11.70 -6.07 -7.91
C GLY A 241 11.47 -5.53 -6.49
N ILE A 242 12.57 -5.30 -5.77
CA ILE A 242 12.55 -4.68 -4.45
C ILE A 242 13.42 -3.42 -4.41
N ARG A 243 13.01 -2.45 -3.61
CA ARG A 243 13.65 -1.13 -3.56
C ARG A 243 13.75 -0.58 -2.14
N VAL A 244 14.89 0.00 -1.80
CA VAL A 244 15.02 0.97 -0.72
C VAL A 244 15.56 2.26 -1.34
N LYS A 245 14.76 3.33 -1.29
CA LYS A 245 15.09 4.65 -1.84
C LYS A 245 15.06 5.68 -0.73
N THR A 246 16.12 6.49 -0.62
CA THR A 246 16.14 7.66 0.25
C THR A 246 16.30 8.95 -0.54
N THR A 247 15.59 10.00 -0.12
CA THR A 247 15.59 11.29 -0.81
C THR A 247 16.96 11.96 -0.74
N LEU A 248 17.44 12.51 -1.86
CA LEU A 248 18.66 13.31 -1.90
C LEU A 248 18.55 14.51 -0.94
N ASN A 249 19.57 14.74 -0.11
CA ASN A 249 19.57 15.75 0.95
C ASN A 249 18.49 15.55 2.03
N GLY A 250 17.78 14.42 2.01
CA GLY A 250 16.83 14.04 3.03
C GLY A 250 17.53 13.83 4.38
N LYS A 251 16.77 14.01 5.46
CA LYS A 251 17.22 13.75 6.84
C LYS A 251 16.29 12.75 7.49
N GLY A 252 16.84 11.83 8.27
CA GLY A 252 16.06 10.81 8.99
C GLY A 252 16.80 9.48 9.05
N ILE A 253 16.07 8.35 9.04
CA ILE A 253 16.71 7.04 9.07
C ILE A 253 15.84 5.92 8.48
N VAL A 254 16.50 4.98 7.80
CA VAL A 254 15.95 3.63 7.54
C VAL A 254 16.75 2.65 8.40
N ASP A 255 16.11 1.92 9.32
CA ASP A 255 16.80 1.02 10.26
C ASP A 255 16.06 -0.30 10.49
N GLY A 256 16.70 -1.43 10.22
CA GLY A 256 16.09 -2.74 10.45
C GLY A 256 15.01 -3.06 9.44
N VAL A 257 15.36 -3.07 8.15
CA VAL A 257 14.50 -3.54 7.06
C VAL A 257 14.93 -4.94 6.65
N THR A 258 14.00 -5.89 6.60
CA THR A 258 14.27 -7.26 6.17
C THR A 258 13.39 -7.63 4.99
N PHE A 259 14.03 -8.05 3.89
CA PHE A 259 13.39 -8.77 2.80
C PHE A 259 13.78 -10.25 2.95
N ASP A 260 12.81 -11.12 3.23
CA ASP A 260 13.01 -12.55 3.48
C ASP A 260 12.14 -13.40 2.54
N ASN A 261 12.76 -14.30 1.78
CA ASN A 261 12.05 -15.17 0.84
C ASN A 261 11.17 -14.39 -0.16
N VAL A 262 11.78 -13.50 -0.94
CA VAL A 262 11.09 -12.77 -2.03
C VAL A 262 11.45 -13.38 -3.37
N ILE A 263 10.45 -13.74 -4.17
CA ILE A 263 10.61 -14.27 -5.53
C ILE A 263 10.39 -13.14 -6.53
N LEU A 264 11.38 -12.93 -7.40
CA LEU A 264 11.33 -12.01 -8.52
C LEU A 264 11.09 -12.79 -9.81
N LYS A 265 10.10 -12.38 -10.60
CA LYS A 265 9.81 -13.04 -11.87
C LYS A 265 9.63 -12.00 -12.97
N ASP A 266 10.41 -12.13 -14.03
CA ASP A 266 10.32 -11.31 -15.24
C ASP A 266 10.38 -9.80 -14.96
N ILE A 267 11.31 -9.39 -14.08
CA ILE A 267 11.51 -7.97 -13.76
C ILE A 267 12.13 -7.25 -14.95
N SER A 268 11.56 -6.14 -15.42
CA SER A 268 12.00 -5.53 -16.69
C SER A 268 13.17 -4.57 -16.57
N GLU A 269 13.37 -3.88 -15.44
CA GLU A 269 14.41 -2.86 -15.28
C GLU A 269 15.47 -3.23 -14.24
N ILE A 270 15.11 -3.34 -12.95
CA ILE A 270 16.08 -3.60 -11.87
C ILE A 270 15.54 -4.59 -10.85
N GLY A 271 16.26 -5.69 -10.60
CA GLY A 271 15.88 -6.69 -9.61
C GLY A 271 15.88 -6.17 -8.17
N ILE A 272 17.04 -5.72 -7.69
CA ILE A 272 17.22 -5.14 -6.35
C ILE A 272 17.89 -3.77 -6.48
N VAL A 273 17.28 -2.71 -5.92
CA VAL A 273 17.84 -1.36 -5.98
C VAL A 273 17.86 -0.70 -4.60
N ILE A 274 19.05 -0.30 -4.14
CA ILE A 274 19.26 0.40 -2.87
C ILE A 274 19.98 1.72 -3.15
N ILE A 275 19.27 2.85 -3.07
CA ILE A 275 19.79 4.16 -3.50
C ILE A 275 19.47 5.27 -2.50
N GLY A 276 20.37 6.26 -2.37
CA GLY A 276 20.19 7.40 -1.47
C GLY A 276 20.29 8.78 -2.12
N ASN A 277 20.04 8.84 -3.42
CA ASN A 277 20.12 10.05 -4.24
C ASN A 277 18.81 10.30 -5.00
N TYR A 278 17.68 9.86 -4.46
CA TYR A 278 16.41 9.84 -5.20
C TYR A 278 15.66 11.18 -5.14
N LEU A 279 15.05 11.56 -6.25
CA LEU A 279 14.01 12.59 -6.37
C LEU A 279 12.86 12.04 -7.23
N ASN A 280 11.71 12.72 -7.29
CA ASN A 280 10.56 12.23 -8.08
C ASN A 280 10.88 12.09 -9.58
N SER A 281 11.84 12.87 -10.09
CA SER A 281 12.36 12.75 -11.47
C SER A 281 13.37 11.60 -11.65
N GLY A 282 13.71 10.86 -10.59
CA GLY A 282 14.70 9.79 -10.58
C GLY A 282 15.95 10.10 -9.73
N PRO A 283 16.92 9.17 -9.67
CA PRO A 283 18.18 9.37 -8.97
C PRO A 283 19.05 10.43 -9.65
N ILE A 284 19.55 11.40 -8.88
CA ILE A 284 20.38 12.52 -9.38
C ILE A 284 21.62 12.69 -8.48
N GLY A 285 22.80 12.79 -9.09
CA GLY A 285 24.06 13.05 -8.37
C GLY A 285 24.47 11.94 -7.41
N ASP A 286 25.34 12.29 -6.45
CA ASP A 286 25.78 11.38 -5.39
C ASP A 286 24.84 11.42 -4.17
N PRO A 287 24.67 10.29 -3.45
CA PRO A 287 23.84 10.23 -2.25
C PRO A 287 24.44 11.04 -1.09
N THR A 288 23.55 11.63 -0.29
CA THR A 288 23.92 12.31 0.97
C THR A 288 23.94 11.35 2.15
N GLY A 289 24.62 11.75 3.23
CA GLY A 289 24.87 10.89 4.39
C GLY A 289 23.86 11.02 5.53
N ASP A 290 22.92 11.97 5.45
CA ASP A 290 22.04 12.39 6.56
C ASP A 290 20.76 11.56 6.69
N LEU A 291 20.54 10.63 5.76
CA LEU A 291 19.44 9.66 5.76
C LEU A 291 20.00 8.25 5.50
N PRO A 292 20.76 7.68 6.46
CA PRO A 292 21.44 6.41 6.28
C PRO A 292 20.46 5.24 6.26
N ILE A 293 20.87 4.16 5.57
CA ILE A 293 20.19 2.87 5.57
C ILE A 293 21.00 1.89 6.41
N ARG A 294 20.48 1.55 7.60
CA ARG A 294 21.11 0.66 8.57
C ARG A 294 20.28 -0.61 8.77
N GLY A 295 20.94 -1.70 9.17
CA GLY A 295 20.24 -2.94 9.52
C GLY A 295 19.44 -3.56 8.37
N LEU A 296 19.85 -3.35 7.11
CA LEU A 296 19.20 -3.96 5.95
C LEU A 296 19.58 -5.45 5.84
N THR A 297 18.59 -6.33 5.85
CA THR A 297 18.76 -7.76 5.59
C THR A 297 18.08 -8.13 4.28
N ILE A 298 18.86 -8.57 3.31
CA ILE A 298 18.38 -9.27 2.11
C ILE A 298 18.64 -10.74 2.34
N ASN A 299 17.60 -11.56 2.44
CA ASN A 299 17.70 -12.99 2.66
C ASN A 299 16.80 -13.77 1.70
N ASN A 300 17.38 -14.72 0.96
CA ASN A 300 16.66 -15.57 0.02
C ASN A 300 15.79 -14.77 -0.99
N VAL A 301 16.30 -13.62 -1.43
CA VAL A 301 15.70 -12.86 -2.53
C VAL A 301 16.26 -13.40 -3.84
N ARG A 302 15.41 -13.95 -4.70
CA ARG A 302 15.85 -14.74 -5.85
C ARG A 302 14.94 -14.60 -7.06
N GLY A 303 15.47 -14.87 -8.25
CA GLY A 303 14.69 -14.94 -9.47
C GLY A 303 15.37 -14.30 -10.68
N ASN A 304 14.57 -13.85 -11.66
CA ASN A 304 15.09 -13.32 -12.91
C ASN A 304 14.74 -11.86 -13.18
N VAL A 305 15.68 -11.18 -13.84
CA VAL A 305 15.51 -9.90 -14.53
C VAL A 305 15.60 -10.19 -16.03
N LEU A 306 14.76 -9.52 -16.81
CA LEU A 306 14.76 -9.62 -18.27
C LEU A 306 16.07 -9.09 -18.86
N LYS A 307 16.39 -9.58 -20.07
CA LYS A 307 17.54 -9.11 -20.84
C LYS A 307 17.48 -7.59 -21.00
N ASN A 308 18.64 -6.92 -20.89
CA ASN A 308 18.81 -5.45 -20.84
C ASN A 308 18.49 -4.78 -19.50
N GLY A 309 17.88 -5.48 -18.55
CA GLY A 309 17.75 -5.03 -17.17
C GLY A 309 19.04 -5.18 -16.37
N THR A 310 19.01 -4.72 -15.13
CA THR A 310 20.10 -4.79 -14.14
C THR A 310 19.70 -5.72 -13.01
N ASN A 311 20.57 -6.65 -12.61
CA ASN A 311 20.24 -7.54 -11.48
C ASN A 311 20.19 -6.77 -10.15
N ILE A 312 21.25 -6.03 -9.84
CA ILE A 312 21.40 -5.32 -8.57
C ILE A 312 22.05 -3.96 -8.81
N GLN A 313 21.57 -2.93 -8.12
CA GLN A 313 22.20 -1.61 -8.03
C GLN A 313 22.26 -1.17 -6.56
N VAL A 314 23.43 -0.68 -6.13
CA VAL A 314 23.60 -0.05 -4.83
C VAL A 314 24.32 1.29 -5.00
N TRP A 315 23.75 2.38 -4.50
CA TRP A 315 24.43 3.68 -4.44
C TRP A 315 23.96 4.49 -3.25
N VAL A 316 24.67 4.35 -2.14
CA VAL A 316 24.30 4.94 -0.84
C VAL A 316 25.50 5.55 -0.12
N LYS A 317 25.24 6.29 0.96
CA LYS A 317 26.27 6.82 1.86
C LYS A 317 25.89 6.50 3.31
N ASN A 318 26.90 6.29 4.16
CA ASN A 318 26.74 5.99 5.59
C ASN A 318 25.87 4.74 5.91
N ALA A 319 25.78 3.80 4.98
CA ALA A 319 25.13 2.52 5.22
C ALA A 319 25.93 1.65 6.20
N ALA A 320 25.25 0.88 7.04
CA ALA A 320 25.90 0.02 8.04
C ALA A 320 25.05 -1.20 8.42
N ASN A 321 25.71 -2.23 8.94
CA ASN A 321 25.06 -3.43 9.52
C ASN A 321 24.15 -4.19 8.54
N TRP A 322 24.55 -4.31 7.28
CA TRP A 322 23.77 -5.08 6.30
C TRP A 322 24.10 -6.57 6.37
N LYS A 323 23.12 -7.40 6.02
CA LYS A 323 23.26 -8.82 5.75
C LYS A 323 22.71 -9.11 4.35
N TRP A 324 23.43 -9.89 3.55
CA TRP A 324 23.08 -10.06 2.14
C TRP A 324 23.19 -11.51 1.67
N ASN A 325 22.09 -12.03 1.16
CA ASN A 325 21.96 -13.31 0.50
C ASN A 325 20.87 -13.21 -0.58
N SER A 326 21.29 -13.05 -1.84
CA SER A 326 20.41 -12.96 -2.99
C SER A 326 20.91 -13.78 -4.18
N ASN A 327 20.00 -14.30 -4.99
CA ASN A 327 20.29 -14.99 -6.25
C ASN A 327 19.41 -14.44 -7.37
N VAL A 328 19.78 -13.28 -7.91
CA VAL A 328 19.04 -12.57 -8.96
C VAL A 328 19.91 -12.51 -10.22
N ALA A 329 19.40 -13.01 -11.34
CA ALA A 329 20.17 -13.17 -12.57
C ALA A 329 19.34 -12.84 -13.83
N GLY A 330 19.98 -12.87 -15.00
CA GLY A 330 19.34 -12.66 -16.31
C GLY A 330 19.58 -11.26 -16.88
N GLY A 331 19.58 -10.23 -16.05
CA GLY A 331 19.93 -8.87 -16.45
C GLY A 331 21.38 -8.77 -16.93
N THR A 332 21.60 -8.07 -18.04
CA THR A 332 22.90 -7.91 -18.69
C THR A 332 23.51 -6.53 -18.46
N LYS A 333 22.71 -5.53 -18.07
CA LYS A 333 23.18 -4.17 -17.79
C LYS A 333 23.85 -4.16 -16.41
N LYS A 334 25.05 -3.57 -16.36
CA LYS A 334 25.81 -3.37 -15.12
C LYS A 334 25.57 -1.96 -14.59
N MET A 335 25.31 -1.87 -13.29
CA MET A 335 25.15 -0.61 -12.57
C MET A 335 26.09 -0.59 -11.36
N PRO A 336 26.38 0.59 -10.79
CA PRO A 336 27.30 0.70 -9.68
C PRO A 336 26.84 -0.07 -8.43
N CYS A 337 27.82 -0.55 -7.68
CA CYS A 337 27.71 -1.03 -6.31
C CYS A 337 28.61 -0.11 -5.43
N LYS A 338 28.09 1.06 -5.04
CA LYS A 338 28.81 2.09 -4.27
C LYS A 338 28.18 2.27 -2.89
N GLY A 339 29.03 2.35 -1.86
CA GLY A 339 28.59 2.56 -0.48
C GLY A 339 28.05 1.32 0.23
N VAL A 340 28.29 0.12 -0.32
CA VAL A 340 28.04 -1.15 0.37
C VAL A 340 28.87 -1.20 1.67
N PRO A 341 28.29 -1.58 2.83
CA PRO A 341 29.05 -1.65 4.08
C PRO A 341 30.21 -2.65 4.03
N ASN A 342 31.27 -2.36 4.79
CA ASN A 342 32.43 -3.26 4.91
C ASN A 342 32.03 -4.67 5.33
N GLY A 343 32.62 -5.68 4.69
CA GLY A 343 32.34 -7.09 4.96
C GLY A 343 31.09 -7.65 4.27
N VAL A 344 30.29 -6.82 3.60
CA VAL A 344 29.09 -7.26 2.88
C VAL A 344 29.43 -7.45 1.40
N ARG A 345 29.13 -8.64 0.87
CA ARG A 345 29.35 -8.96 -0.55
C ARG A 345 28.03 -8.84 -1.32
N VAL A 346 28.00 -7.92 -2.29
CA VAL A 346 26.88 -7.72 -3.20
C VAL A 346 27.37 -7.90 -4.63
N ALA A 347 26.74 -8.81 -5.37
CA ALA A 347 27.11 -9.10 -6.76
C ALA A 347 26.32 -8.22 -7.72
N CYS A 348 26.72 -6.94 -7.83
CA CYS A 348 26.46 -6.16 -9.04
C CYS A 348 27.38 -6.69 -10.17
#